data_AF-A0A926PLR1-F1
#
_entry.id   AF-A0A926PLR1-F1
#
_cell.length_a   1.000
_cell.length_b   1.000
_cell.length_c   1.000
_cell.angle_alpha   90.00
_cell.angle_beta   90.00
_cell.angle_gamma   90.00
#
_symmetry.space_group_name_H-M   'P 1'
#
loop_
_entity.id
_entity.type
_entity.pdbx_description
1 polymer ?
#
loop_
_entity_poly.entity_id
_entity_poly.type
_entity_poly.pdbx_seq_one_letter_code
_entity_poly.pdbx_strand_id
1 'polypeptide(L)' 'MRRQHWLNDSLYIVENVDAEVCPDCGERYFHATVLDKIDRLLTAEHIRSSSSPQGA' A
#
# COMPACT_ATOMS: atom_id res chain seq x y z
N MET A 1 -7.91 -7.31 -3.16
CA MET A 1 -6.74 -8.15 -2.81
C MET A 1 -6.00 -7.56 -1.62
N ARG A 2 -5.30 -8.37 -0.81
CA ARG A 2 -4.44 -7.88 0.29
C ARG A 2 -3.02 -7.68 -0.21
N ARG A 3 -2.39 -6.55 0.11
CA ARG A 3 -1.00 -6.23 -0.25
C ARG A 3 -0.20 -5.78 0.97
N GLN A 4 1.03 -6.27 1.07
CA GLN A 4 2.01 -5.80 2.06
C GLN A 4 2.94 -4.78 1.42
N HIS A 5 3.27 -3.72 2.15
CA HIS A 5 4.18 -2.67 1.71
C HIS A 5 5.05 -2.23 2.89
N TRP A 6 6.36 -2.19 2.68
CA TRP A 6 7.33 -1.72 3.68
C TRP A 6 7.72 -0.28 3.36
N LEU A 7 7.65 0.59 4.36
CA LEU A 7 8.09 1.98 4.26
C LEU A 7 8.74 2.39 5.58
N ASN A 8 10.02 2.81 5.54
CA ASN A 8 10.80 3.24 6.70
C ASN A 8 10.67 2.28 7.91
N ASP A 9 11.00 1.00 7.70
CA ASP A 9 10.92 -0.07 8.71
C ASP A 9 9.52 -0.34 9.29
N SER A 10 8.48 0.30 8.75
CA SER A 10 7.09 0.06 9.10
C SER A 10 6.39 -0.81 8.05
N LEU A 11 5.66 -1.82 8.51
CA LEU A 11 4.88 -2.71 7.66
C LEU A 11 3.43 -2.23 7.57
N TYR A 12 2.99 -1.94 6.35
CA TYR A 12 1.61 -1.58 6.03
C TYR A 12 0.91 -2.74 5.32
N ILE A 13 -0.30 -3.06 5.80
CA ILE A 13 -1.20 -4.01 5.14
C ILE A 13 -2.33 -3.21 4.52
N VAL A 14 -2.37 -3.21 3.18
CA VAL A 14 -3.43 -2.54 2.41
C VAL A 14 -4.44 -3.59 1.98
N GLU A 15 -5.66 -3.44 2.45
CA GLU A 15 -6.78 -4.31 2.10
C GLU A 15 -7.60 -3.76 0.94
N ASN A 16 -8.41 -4.62 0.31
CA ASN A 16 -9.31 -4.24 -0.78
C ASN A 16 -8.61 -3.54 -1.97
N VAL A 17 -7.36 -3.91 -2.24
CA VAL A 17 -6.61 -3.39 -3.40
C VAL A 17 -7.17 -3.98 -4.69
N ASP A 18 -7.54 -3.12 -5.64
CA ASP A 18 -7.93 -3.50 -6.98
C ASP A 18 -6.78 -4.21 -7.70
N ALA A 19 -7.06 -5.41 -8.19
CA ALA A 19 -6.13 -6.19 -9.01
C ALA A 19 -6.91 -6.74 -10.19
N GLU A 20 -6.29 -6.65 -11.36
CA GLU A 20 -6.81 -7.30 -12.55
C GLU A 20 -6.31 -8.74 -12.57
N VAL A 21 -7.15 -9.63 -13.09
CA VAL A 21 -6.82 -11.05 -13.22
C VAL A 21 -6.85 -11.38 -14.69
N CYS A 22 -5.74 -11.89 -15.22
CA CYS A 22 -5.70 -12.38 -16.59
C CYS A 22 -6.71 -13.52 -16.74
N PRO A 23 -7.68 -13.42 -17.68
CA PRO A 23 -8.72 -14.43 -17.84
C PRO A 23 -8.17 -15.78 -18.34
N ASP A 24 -7.01 -15.78 -19.01
CA ASP A 24 -6.40 -16.98 -19.59
C ASP A 24 -5.52 -17.76 -18.61
N CYS A 25 -4.65 -17.07 -17.85
CA CYS A 25 -3.69 -17.73 -16.95
C CYS A 25 -3.99 -17.56 -15.46
N GLY A 26 -4.92 -16.67 -15.08
CA GLY A 26 -5.26 -16.38 -13.69
C GLY A 26 -4.21 -15.55 -12.95
N GLU A 27 -3.17 -15.06 -13.64
CA GLU A 27 -2.17 -14.18 -13.04
C GLU A 27 -2.81 -12.86 -12.60
N ARG A 28 -2.41 -12.38 -11.42
CA ARG A 28 -2.92 -11.14 -10.83
C ARG A 28 -1.88 -10.05 -10.98
N TYR A 29 -2.28 -8.95 -11.58
CA TYR A 29 -1.43 -7.76 -11.69
C TYR A 29 -2.13 -6.53 -11.15
N PHE A 30 -1.30 -5.60 -10.70
CA PHE A 30 -1.73 -4.30 -10.21
C PHE A 30 -1.36 -3.27 -11.25
N HIS A 31 -2.30 -2.41 -11.62
CA HIS A 31 -2.01 -1.27 -12.46
C HIS A 31 -1.00 -0.35 -11.78
N ALA A 32 -0.04 0.21 -12.52
CA ALA A 32 0.95 1.14 -11.98
C ALA A 32 0.29 2.30 -11.23
N THR A 33 -0.86 2.79 -11.73
CA THR A 33 -1.64 3.84 -11.08
C THR A 33 -2.20 3.45 -9.70
N VAL A 34 -2.49 2.17 -9.47
CA VAL A 34 -2.91 1.66 -8.16
C VAL A 34 -1.71 1.64 -7.20
N LEU A 35 -0.54 1.26 -7.70
CA LEU A 35 0.70 1.28 -6.92
C LEU A 35 1.08 2.71 -6.51
N ASP A 36 1.04 3.64 -7.45
CA ASP A 36 1.30 5.06 -7.20
C ASP A 36 0.35 5.65 -6.13
N LYS A 37 -0.93 5.25 -6.16
CA LYS A 37 -1.91 5.67 -5.15
C LYS A 37 -1.58 5.12 -3.76
N ILE A 38 -1.17 3.86 -3.69
CA ILE A 38 -0.74 3.23 -2.43
C ILE A 38 0.48 3.97 -1.88
N ASP A 39 1.49 4.23 -2.70
CA ASP A 39 2.72 4.91 -2.26
C ASP A 39 2.43 6.31 -1.72
N ARG A 40 1.57 7.08 -2.42
CA ARG A 40 1.13 8.42 -1.96
C ARG A 40 0.36 8.36 -0.65
N LEU A 41 -0.55 7.39 -0.52
CA LEU A 41 -1.35 7.21 0.70
C LEU A 41 -0.46 6.89 1.90
N LEU A 42 0.44 5.92 1.74
CA LEU A 42 1.32 5.47 2.80
C LEU A 42 2.34 6.54 3.18
N THR A 43 2.90 7.26 2.21
CA THR A 43 3.81 8.39 2.48
C THR A 43 3.11 9.46 3.31
N ALA A 44 1.89 9.86 2.93
CA ALA A 44 1.11 10.85 3.68
C ALA A 44 0.76 10.38 5.10
N GLU A 45 0.36 9.11 5.27
CA GLU A 45 0.03 8.55 6.58
C GLU A 45 1.26 8.37 7.47
N HIS A 46 2.38 7.95 6.89
CA HIS A 46 3.63 7.77 7.60
C HIS A 46 4.16 9.11 8.11
N ILE A 47 4.07 10.18 7.32
CA ILE A 47 4.41 11.54 7.78
C ILE A 47 3.54 11.95 8.98
N ARG A 48 2.21 11.71 8.91
CA ARG A 48 1.31 12.00 10.05
C ARG A 48 1.70 11.22 11.29
N SER A 49 1.97 9.92 11.12
CA SER A 49 2.29 9.01 12.23
C SER A 49 3.67 9.31 12.85
N SER A 50 4.66 9.71 12.04
CA SER A 50 6.03 10.05 12.49
C SER A 50 6.14 11.46 13.08
N SER A 51 5.19 12.35 12.80
CA SER A 51 5.14 13.71 13.36
C SER A 51 4.42 13.84 14.71
N SER A 52 3.82 12.75 15.21
CA SER A 52 3.21 12.73 16.54
C SER A 52 4.22 12.21 17.57
N PRO A 53 4.70 13.03 18.53
CA PRO A 53 5.53 12.53 19.63
C PRO A 53 4.61 11.70 20.55
N GLN A 54 4.50 10.40 20.28
CA GLN A 54 3.90 9.47 21.23
C GLN A 54 4.99 9.02 22.19
N GLY A 55 5.14 9.81 23.25
CA GLY A 55 6.03 9.56 24.38
C GLY A 55 5.66 10.47 25.54
N ALA A 56 4.63 10.11 26.29
CA ALA A 56 4.33 10.57 27.64
C ALA A 56 3.86 9.37 28.46
#